data_AF-B6HR12-F1
#
_entry.id   AF-B6HR12-F1
#
_cell.length_a   1.000
_cell.length_b   1.000
_cell.length_c   1.000
_cell.angle_alpha   90.00
_cell.angle_beta   90.00
_cell.angle_gamma   90.00
#
_symmetry.space_group_name_H-M   'P 1'
#
loop_
_entity.id
_entity.type
_entity.pdbx_description
1 polymer ?
#
loop_
_entity_poly.entity_id
_entity_poly.type
_entity_poly.pdbx_seq_one_letter_code
_entity_poly.pdbx_strand_id
1 'polypeptide(L)'
;MVNPPFEPLRNHEVPWILFRASCDGRECDKCCEEEPRSLIDSSNSSDSSAFDSHLSWKKVPTPFVSFFGTWTRAMRWREWLERNHHTDIKVVALWARDMGHVYNAMTVALGLGYSDTGSDNRRKLRNHEDEYLVDAGVDEDRILAVFRGGGDLRAITFIGPFYKVTTSVPSEYFLAQESNPLKALGEMIFMNTGVYDDLWRDQLVKSISNFTCPMQIDYSRGRFRPQLERASVARVVFGLSREVGISNSPDSHWVKRG
;
A
#
# COMPACT_ATOMS: atom_id res chain seq x y z
N MET A 1 -18.63 19.61 -23.15
CA MET A 1 -17.35 19.50 -22.43
C MET A 1 -17.69 18.97 -21.05
N VAL A 2 -17.31 17.72 -20.76
CA VAL A 2 -17.60 17.08 -19.47
C VAL A 2 -16.42 17.43 -18.57
N ASN A 3 -16.65 18.21 -17.51
CA ASN A 3 -15.63 18.44 -16.50
C ASN A 3 -15.23 17.08 -15.91
N PRO A 4 -13.93 16.78 -15.72
CA PRO A 4 -13.55 15.60 -14.95
C PRO A 4 -14.25 15.70 -13.58
N PRO A 5 -14.99 14.66 -13.15
CA PRO A 5 -15.93 14.78 -12.03
C PRO A 5 -15.23 14.97 -10.68
N PHE A 6 -13.94 14.61 -10.58
CA PHE A 6 -13.13 14.74 -9.36
C PHE A 6 -11.71 15.18 -9.69
N GLU A 7 -11.21 16.18 -8.98
CA GLU A 7 -9.83 16.64 -9.11
C GLU A 7 -8.92 15.86 -8.16
N PRO A 8 -7.71 15.43 -8.61
CA PRO A 8 -6.73 14.87 -7.72
C PRO A 8 -6.21 15.94 -6.74
N LEU A 9 -5.73 15.48 -5.59
CA LEU A 9 -5.09 16.31 -4.58
C LEU A 9 -3.85 17.00 -5.13
N ARG A 10 -3.61 18.23 -4.69
CA ARG A 10 -2.35 18.93 -4.92
C ARG A 10 -1.25 18.26 -4.08
N ASN A 11 0.00 18.33 -4.54
CA ASN A 11 1.13 17.67 -3.87
C ASN A 11 1.29 17.99 -2.37
N HIS A 12 0.87 19.18 -1.93
CA HIS A 12 0.95 19.58 -0.53
C HIS A 12 -0.21 19.06 0.34
N GLU A 13 -1.30 18.61 -0.28
CA GLU A 13 -2.48 18.04 0.36
C GLU A 13 -2.35 16.52 0.53
N VAL A 14 -1.51 15.87 -0.29
CA VAL A 14 -1.23 14.44 -0.17
C VAL A 14 -0.44 14.17 1.13
N PRO A 15 -0.91 13.23 1.98
CA PRO A 15 -0.13 12.78 3.13
C PRO A 15 1.26 12.30 2.72
N TRP A 16 2.24 12.46 3.60
CA TRP A 16 3.60 12.03 3.29
C TRP A 16 3.70 10.52 3.15
N ILE A 17 2.98 9.82 4.03
CA ILE A 17 2.94 8.36 4.09
C ILE A 17 1.49 7.92 3.95
N LEU A 18 1.27 6.92 3.10
CA LEU A 18 0.02 6.20 2.97
C LEU A 18 0.22 4.75 3.39
N PHE A 19 -0.81 4.13 3.96
CA PHE A 19 -0.76 2.76 4.46
C PHE A 19 -1.83 1.89 3.80
N ARG A 20 -1.51 0.64 3.49
CA ARG A 20 -2.50 -0.31 2.97
C ARG A 20 -2.34 -1.66 3.63
N ALA A 21 -3.40 -2.18 4.23
CA ALA A 21 -3.46 -3.55 4.70
C ALA A 21 -4.10 -4.45 3.62
N SER A 22 -3.47 -5.58 3.30
CA SER A 22 -3.88 -6.53 2.24
C SER A 22 -3.45 -7.96 2.61
N CYS A 23 -3.93 -9.00 1.92
CA CYS A 23 -3.44 -10.40 2.02
C CYS A 23 -2.88 -10.89 0.68
N ASP A 24 -1.88 -11.77 0.73
CA ASP A 24 -1.30 -12.46 -0.45
C ASP A 24 -1.84 -13.89 -0.66
N GLY A 25 -2.81 -14.34 0.14
CA GLY A 25 -3.27 -15.73 0.15
C GLY A 25 -3.88 -16.17 -1.20
N ARG A 26 -3.53 -17.37 -1.67
CA ARG A 26 -4.12 -17.95 -2.91
C ARG A 26 -5.62 -18.21 -2.82
N GLU A 27 -6.16 -18.32 -1.60
CA GLU A 27 -7.59 -18.44 -1.32
C GLU A 27 -8.25 -17.07 -1.06
N CYS A 28 -7.47 -15.98 -1.13
CA CYS A 28 -7.95 -14.61 -1.01
C CYS A 28 -8.55 -14.15 -2.35
N ASP A 29 -9.60 -14.84 -2.83
CA ASP A 29 -10.37 -14.44 -4.03
C ASP A 29 -10.81 -12.97 -3.95
N LYS A 30 -10.98 -12.43 -2.73
CA LYS A 30 -11.34 -11.03 -2.49
C LYS A 30 -10.17 -10.04 -2.60
N CYS A 31 -8.92 -10.48 -2.48
CA CYS A 31 -7.75 -9.58 -2.41
C CYS A 31 -6.82 -9.70 -3.61
N CYS A 32 -6.83 -10.83 -4.32
CA CYS A 32 -6.26 -10.96 -5.66
C CYS A 32 -7.05 -10.15 -6.73
N GLU A 33 -8.19 -9.57 -6.36
CA GLU A 33 -8.98 -8.64 -7.20
C GLU A 33 -8.55 -7.18 -7.03
N GLU A 34 -7.64 -6.88 -6.08
CA GLU A 34 -7.20 -5.52 -5.77
C GLU A 34 -5.80 -5.16 -6.33
N GLU A 35 -5.19 -6.05 -7.13
CA GLU A 35 -4.12 -5.62 -8.03
C GLU A 35 -4.73 -4.70 -9.09
N PRO A 36 -4.08 -3.59 -9.49
CA PRO A 36 -4.53 -2.80 -10.64
C PRO A 36 -4.54 -3.74 -11.87
N ARG A 37 -5.72 -4.25 -12.23
CA ARG A 37 -5.87 -5.25 -13.29
C ARG A 37 -5.67 -4.59 -14.65
N SER A 38 -4.41 -4.51 -15.06
CA SER A 38 -3.91 -4.00 -16.34
C SER A 38 -4.29 -2.55 -16.66
N LEU A 39 -3.30 -1.80 -17.15
CA LEU A 39 -3.44 -0.50 -17.80
C LEU A 39 -4.26 -0.63 -19.10
N ILE A 40 -5.52 -1.08 -19.03
CA ILE A 40 -6.47 -0.95 -20.13
C ILE A 40 -6.86 0.54 -20.11
N ASP A 41 -6.21 1.29 -21.01
CA ASP A 41 -6.44 2.71 -21.31
C ASP A 41 -6.85 3.57 -20.10
N SER A 42 -5.86 4.21 -19.46
CA SER A 42 -6.06 5.21 -18.41
C SER A 42 -6.92 6.42 -18.83
N SER A 43 -7.44 6.45 -20.05
CA SER A 43 -8.34 7.50 -20.53
C SER A 43 -9.70 7.51 -19.85
N ASN A 44 -10.07 6.43 -19.12
CA ASN A 44 -11.36 6.31 -18.43
C ASN A 44 -11.27 6.39 -16.89
N SER A 45 -10.11 6.67 -16.29
CA SER A 45 -9.97 6.74 -14.82
C SER A 45 -10.73 7.91 -14.19
N SER A 46 -11.17 8.87 -14.99
CA SER A 46 -12.00 9.99 -14.54
C SER A 46 -13.51 9.73 -14.68
N ASP A 47 -13.96 8.50 -14.93
CA ASP A 47 -15.39 8.19 -14.93
C ASP A 47 -15.92 8.09 -13.50
N SER A 48 -16.95 8.88 -13.16
CA SER A 48 -17.68 8.77 -11.88
C SER A 48 -18.13 7.33 -11.59
N SER A 49 -18.41 6.54 -12.64
CA SER A 49 -18.79 5.14 -12.49
C SER A 49 -17.66 4.26 -11.94
N ALA A 50 -16.40 4.56 -12.28
CA ALA A 50 -15.23 3.85 -11.79
C ALA A 50 -14.99 4.16 -10.30
N PHE A 51 -15.08 5.43 -9.92
CA PHE A 51 -15.02 5.85 -8.51
C PHE A 51 -16.13 5.21 -7.69
N ASP A 52 -17.38 5.28 -8.17
CA ASP A 52 -18.52 4.69 -7.47
C ASP A 52 -18.36 3.17 -7.32
N SER A 53 -17.88 2.50 -8.37
CA SER A 53 -17.67 1.06 -8.33
C SER A 53 -16.60 0.65 -7.34
N HIS A 54 -15.52 1.43 -7.26
CA HIS A 54 -14.44 1.22 -6.30
C HIS A 54 -14.92 1.43 -4.86
N LEU A 55 -15.50 2.61 -4.58
CA LEU A 55 -15.90 3.01 -3.23
C LEU A 55 -17.08 2.19 -2.68
N SER A 56 -18.00 1.72 -3.54
CA SER A 56 -19.07 0.82 -3.13
C SER A 56 -18.65 -0.66 -3.06
N TRP A 57 -17.35 -0.95 -3.20
CA TRP A 57 -16.77 -2.30 -3.18
C TRP A 57 -17.50 -3.27 -4.13
N LYS A 58 -17.83 -2.79 -5.33
CA LYS A 58 -18.35 -3.67 -6.38
C LYS A 58 -17.22 -4.56 -6.85
N LYS A 59 -17.55 -5.81 -7.17
CA LYS A 59 -16.60 -6.79 -7.73
C LYS A 59 -16.37 -6.55 -9.22
N VAL A 60 -15.93 -5.34 -9.55
CA VAL A 60 -15.58 -4.94 -10.91
C VAL A 60 -14.17 -4.33 -10.87
N PRO A 61 -13.31 -4.63 -11.84
CA PRO A 61 -12.00 -4.01 -11.93
C PRO A 61 -12.12 -2.48 -12.00
N THR A 62 -11.27 -1.79 -11.24
CA THR A 62 -11.16 -0.33 -11.23
C THR A 62 -9.68 0.06 -11.28
N PRO A 63 -9.33 1.26 -11.79
CA PRO A 63 -7.93 1.68 -11.87
C PRO A 63 -7.34 2.11 -10.51
N PHE A 64 -8.17 2.18 -9.46
CA PHE A 64 -7.79 2.71 -8.16
C PHE A 64 -7.28 1.63 -7.21
N VAL A 65 -6.36 2.06 -6.35
CA VAL A 65 -5.85 1.30 -5.21
C VAL A 65 -6.11 2.12 -3.94
N SER A 66 -6.93 1.61 -3.02
CA SER A 66 -7.17 2.25 -1.73
C SER A 66 -5.96 2.17 -0.80
N PHE A 67 -5.67 3.31 -0.17
CA PHE A 67 -4.74 3.48 0.94
C PHE A 67 -5.39 4.29 2.06
N PHE A 68 -4.78 4.27 3.24
CA PHE A 68 -5.19 5.00 4.42
C PHE A 68 -4.13 6.04 4.82
N GLY A 69 -4.56 7.23 5.20
CA GLY A 69 -3.68 8.31 5.66
C GLY A 69 -3.12 8.12 7.07
N THR A 70 -3.66 7.18 7.84
CA THR A 70 -3.25 6.94 9.23
C THR A 70 -2.95 5.48 9.51
N TRP A 71 -1.96 5.24 10.36
CA TRP A 71 -1.60 3.90 10.82
C TRP A 71 -2.76 3.22 11.54
N THR A 72 -3.48 3.97 12.38
CA THR A 72 -4.65 3.47 13.11
C THR A 72 -5.73 2.92 12.17
N ARG A 73 -6.03 3.64 11.08
CA ARG A 73 -7.03 3.20 10.11
C ARG A 73 -6.58 1.92 9.39
N ALA A 74 -5.30 1.84 9.01
CA ALA A 74 -4.73 0.62 8.42
C ALA A 74 -4.74 -0.57 9.38
N MET A 75 -4.44 -0.37 10.67
CA MET A 75 -4.51 -1.44 11.68
C MET A 75 -5.94 -1.93 11.89
N ARG A 76 -6.94 -1.05 11.90
CA ARG A 76 -8.36 -1.45 11.95
C ARG A 76 -8.77 -2.27 10.73
N TRP A 77 -8.25 -1.92 9.55
CA TRP A 77 -8.49 -2.71 8.33
C TRP A 77 -7.83 -4.09 8.41
N ARG A 78 -6.58 -4.17 8.89
CA ARG A 78 -5.90 -5.44 9.19
C ARG A 78 -6.71 -6.30 10.15
N GLU A 79 -7.19 -5.75 11.26
CA GLU A 79 -8.03 -6.48 12.22
C GLU A 79 -9.34 -6.99 11.59
N TRP A 80 -9.93 -6.20 10.68
CA TRP A 80 -11.08 -6.66 9.90
C TRP A 80 -10.70 -7.83 8.98
N LEU A 81 -9.55 -7.79 8.30
CA LEU A 81 -9.05 -8.90 7.49
C LEU A 81 -8.87 -10.17 8.34
N GLU A 82 -8.28 -10.06 9.52
CA GLU A 82 -8.07 -11.17 10.47
C GLU A 82 -9.40 -11.79 10.92
N ARG A 83 -10.38 -10.95 11.29
CA ARG A 83 -11.73 -11.42 11.69
C ARG A 83 -12.49 -12.11 10.56
N ASN A 84 -12.11 -11.85 9.31
CA ASN A 84 -12.68 -12.51 8.13
C ASN A 84 -11.82 -13.69 7.66
N HIS A 85 -10.91 -14.20 8.51
CA HIS A 85 -10.06 -15.36 8.27
C HIS A 85 -9.12 -15.22 7.06
N HIS A 86 -8.76 -13.99 6.69
CA HIS A 86 -7.72 -13.77 5.70
C HIS A 86 -6.34 -14.13 6.30
N THR A 87 -5.52 -14.85 5.54
CA THR A 87 -4.14 -15.21 5.91
C THR A 87 -3.14 -14.34 5.17
N ASP A 88 -1.85 -14.44 5.51
CA ASP A 88 -0.77 -13.74 4.80
C ASP A 88 -0.97 -12.22 4.74
N ILE A 89 -1.53 -11.66 5.81
CA ILE A 89 -1.82 -10.24 5.90
C ILE A 89 -0.53 -9.45 6.01
N LYS A 90 -0.44 -8.37 5.23
CA LYS A 90 0.65 -7.41 5.24
C LYS A 90 0.09 -6.00 5.29
N VAL A 91 0.84 -5.10 5.92
CA VAL A 91 0.61 -3.66 5.85
C VAL A 91 1.77 -3.01 5.13
N VAL A 92 1.49 -2.32 4.03
CA VAL A 92 2.48 -1.63 3.21
C VAL A 92 2.46 -0.16 3.59
N ALA A 93 3.63 0.43 3.82
CA ALA A 93 3.81 1.86 3.95
C ALA A 93 4.43 2.44 2.68
N LEU A 94 3.77 3.44 2.11
CA LEU A 94 4.08 4.05 0.83
C LEU A 94 4.52 5.50 1.03
N TRP A 95 5.63 5.91 0.41
CA TRP A 95 6.02 7.31 0.27
C TRP A 95 5.13 8.02 -0.75
N ALA A 96 4.11 8.69 -0.23
CA ALA A 96 3.06 9.32 -1.04
C ALA A 96 3.36 10.78 -1.39
N ARG A 97 4.38 11.38 -0.79
CA ARG A 97 4.78 12.74 -1.11
C ARG A 97 5.14 12.86 -2.60
N ASP A 98 4.62 13.92 -3.22
CA ASP A 98 4.80 14.25 -4.63
C ASP A 98 4.28 13.16 -5.60
N MET A 99 3.37 12.29 -5.15
CA MET A 99 2.59 11.44 -6.05
C MET A 99 1.52 12.29 -6.76
N GLY A 100 1.37 12.06 -8.07
CA GLY A 100 0.23 12.54 -8.84
C GLY A 100 -0.96 11.59 -8.72
N HIS A 101 -2.14 12.04 -9.17
CA HIS A 101 -3.34 11.21 -9.29
C HIS A 101 -3.76 10.50 -7.99
N VAL A 102 -3.59 11.19 -6.85
CA VAL A 102 -4.13 10.76 -5.55
C VAL A 102 -5.42 11.52 -5.28
N TYR A 103 -6.48 10.81 -4.93
CA TYR A 103 -7.79 11.40 -4.66
C TYR A 103 -8.18 11.17 -3.21
N ASN A 104 -8.81 12.17 -2.57
CA ASN A 104 -9.43 11.98 -1.26
C ASN A 104 -10.75 11.22 -1.43
N ALA A 105 -10.82 9.99 -0.92
CA ALA A 105 -11.98 9.12 -1.12
C ALA A 105 -13.26 9.71 -0.51
N MET A 106 -13.18 10.40 0.62
CA MET A 106 -14.33 11.04 1.27
C MET A 106 -14.89 12.19 0.41
N THR A 107 -14.02 13.03 -0.17
CA THR A 107 -14.44 14.10 -1.09
C THR A 107 -15.13 13.54 -2.32
N VAL A 108 -14.57 12.46 -2.89
CA VAL A 108 -15.18 11.76 -4.03
C VAL A 108 -16.54 11.16 -3.64
N ALA A 109 -16.60 10.42 -2.52
CA ALA A 109 -17.83 9.81 -2.02
C ALA A 109 -18.94 10.85 -1.79
N LEU A 110 -18.59 12.01 -1.24
CA LEU A 110 -19.52 13.12 -1.05
C LEU A 110 -20.07 13.63 -2.40
N GLY A 111 -19.21 13.84 -3.39
CA GLY A 111 -19.66 14.26 -4.73
C GLY A 111 -20.46 13.19 -5.47
N LEU A 112 -20.31 11.91 -5.12
CA LEU A 112 -21.17 10.80 -5.58
C LEU A 112 -22.49 10.69 -4.78
N GLY A 113 -22.73 11.53 -3.78
CA GLY A 113 -23.95 11.55 -2.97
C GLY A 113 -23.99 10.46 -1.90
N TYR A 114 -22.85 9.95 -1.44
CA TYR A 114 -22.80 8.98 -0.34
C TYR A 114 -23.30 9.65 0.95
N SER A 115 -23.92 8.88 1.83
CA SER A 115 -24.57 9.41 3.04
C SER A 115 -24.61 8.38 4.16
N ASP A 116 -24.32 8.82 5.37
CA ASP A 116 -24.43 7.98 6.56
C ASP A 116 -25.87 7.64 6.97
N THR A 117 -26.86 8.36 6.44
CA THR A 117 -28.29 8.11 6.71
C THR A 117 -28.96 7.15 5.72
N GLY A 118 -28.29 6.83 4.60
CA GLY A 118 -28.85 5.94 3.57
C GLY A 118 -29.08 4.49 4.03
N SER A 119 -29.75 3.66 3.23
CA SER A 119 -29.90 2.22 3.54
C SER A 119 -28.72 1.36 3.07
N ASP A 120 -27.95 1.82 2.07
CA ASP A 120 -26.79 1.10 1.55
C ASP A 120 -25.59 1.25 2.50
N ASN A 121 -25.22 0.15 3.16
CA ASN A 121 -24.09 0.11 4.10
C ASN A 121 -22.72 0.30 3.44
N ARG A 122 -22.62 0.09 2.12
CA ARG A 122 -21.37 0.31 1.37
C ARG A 122 -21.19 1.78 1.00
N ARG A 123 -22.29 2.52 0.80
CA ARG A 123 -22.29 3.94 0.45
C ARG A 123 -22.39 4.88 1.66
N LYS A 124 -21.65 4.55 2.71
CA LYS A 124 -21.56 5.36 3.94
C LYS A 124 -20.33 6.25 3.89
N LEU A 125 -20.49 7.54 4.18
CA LEU A 125 -19.36 8.49 4.14
C LEU A 125 -18.27 8.09 5.12
N ARG A 126 -18.65 7.67 6.34
CA ARG A 126 -17.71 7.23 7.38
C ARG A 126 -16.81 6.05 6.98
N ASN A 127 -17.18 5.29 5.94
CA ASN A 127 -16.34 4.19 5.46
C ASN A 127 -15.07 4.71 4.78
N HIS A 128 -15.11 5.95 4.25
CA HIS A 128 -14.06 6.55 3.42
C HIS A 128 -13.24 7.62 4.17
N GLU A 129 -13.42 7.72 5.49
CA GLU A 129 -12.58 8.57 6.34
C GLU A 129 -11.13 8.09 6.32
N ASP A 130 -10.22 9.05 6.14
CA ASP A 130 -8.78 8.85 5.96
C ASP A 130 -8.42 7.90 4.80
N GLU A 131 -9.32 7.66 3.85
CA GLU A 131 -9.05 6.83 2.67
C GLU A 131 -8.62 7.70 1.47
N TYR A 132 -7.62 7.21 0.75
CA TYR A 132 -7.02 7.85 -0.43
C TYR A 132 -6.98 6.85 -1.57
N LEU A 133 -7.37 7.28 -2.75
CA LEU A 133 -7.34 6.47 -3.97
C LEU A 133 -6.13 6.86 -4.79
N VAL A 134 -5.28 5.90 -5.14
CA VAL A 134 -4.17 6.09 -6.06
C VAL A 134 -4.54 5.50 -7.42
N ASP A 135 -4.55 6.31 -8.46
CA ASP A 135 -4.77 5.90 -9.85
C ASP A 135 -3.44 5.43 -10.49
N ALA A 136 -3.53 4.50 -11.44
CA ALA A 136 -2.41 3.94 -12.23
C ALA A 136 -1.37 3.08 -11.49
N GLY A 137 -1.68 2.61 -10.28
CA GLY A 137 -0.80 1.72 -9.51
C GLY A 137 0.29 2.47 -8.74
N VAL A 138 1.21 1.71 -8.15
CA VAL A 138 2.23 2.23 -7.23
C VAL A 138 3.60 1.78 -7.69
N ASP A 139 4.52 2.74 -7.88
CA ASP A 139 5.93 2.43 -8.16
C ASP A 139 6.55 1.69 -6.97
N GLU A 140 7.23 0.57 -7.25
CA GLU A 140 7.82 -0.29 -6.20
C GLU A 140 8.86 0.45 -5.36
N ASP A 141 9.58 1.41 -5.95
CA ASP A 141 10.61 2.21 -5.27
C ASP A 141 10.05 3.22 -4.26
N ARG A 142 8.72 3.40 -4.20
CA ARG A 142 8.04 4.21 -3.19
C ARG A 142 7.63 3.41 -1.97
N ILE A 143 7.69 2.07 -2.02
CA ILE A 143 7.37 1.23 -0.88
C ILE A 143 8.49 1.34 0.15
N LEU A 144 8.20 1.96 1.29
CA LEU A 144 9.17 2.15 2.36
C LEU A 144 9.32 0.89 3.21
N ALA A 145 8.20 0.29 3.60
CA ALA A 145 8.19 -0.85 4.49
C ALA A 145 6.99 -1.76 4.23
N VAL A 146 7.20 -3.06 4.48
CA VAL A 146 6.14 -4.07 4.44
C VAL A 146 6.12 -4.78 5.80
N PHE A 147 5.10 -4.51 6.59
CA PHE A 147 4.84 -5.13 7.88
C PHE A 147 4.03 -6.41 7.64
N ARG A 148 4.71 -7.55 7.51
CA ARG A 148 4.05 -8.85 7.43
C ARG A 148 3.62 -9.33 8.81
N GLY A 149 2.52 -10.08 8.83
CA GLY A 149 2.12 -10.85 10.00
C GLY A 149 0.71 -10.55 10.47
N GLY A 150 0.00 -11.64 10.75
CA GLY A 150 -1.26 -11.61 11.49
C GLY A 150 -1.03 -11.55 13.00
N GLY A 151 -2.11 -11.57 13.76
CA GLY A 151 -2.08 -11.72 15.21
C GLY A 151 -1.87 -10.42 15.99
N ASP A 152 -1.40 -10.56 17.22
CA ASP A 152 -1.40 -9.47 18.18
C ASP A 152 -0.49 -8.31 17.77
N LEU A 153 -0.84 -7.13 18.25
CA LEU A 153 0.01 -5.96 18.20
C LEU A 153 0.95 -5.95 19.41
N ARG A 154 2.20 -5.55 19.19
CA ARG A 154 3.17 -5.34 20.27
C ARG A 154 3.65 -3.92 20.31
N ALA A 155 3.89 -3.44 21.52
CA ALA A 155 4.50 -2.14 21.73
C ALA A 155 6.00 -2.18 21.38
N ILE A 156 6.44 -1.23 20.58
CA ILE A 156 7.84 -0.97 20.26
C ILE A 156 8.17 0.48 20.56
N THR A 157 9.43 0.76 20.91
CA THR A 157 9.89 2.13 21.13
C THR A 157 10.95 2.49 20.10
N PHE A 158 10.68 3.52 19.30
CA PHE A 158 11.67 4.14 18.44
C PHE A 158 12.41 5.23 19.21
N ILE A 159 13.74 5.19 19.17
CA ILE A 159 14.62 6.15 19.82
C ILE A 159 15.48 6.79 18.74
N GLY A 160 15.17 8.04 18.39
CA GLY A 160 15.97 8.88 17.51
C GLY A 160 16.70 9.97 18.31
N PRO A 161 17.54 10.79 17.64
CA PRO A 161 18.26 11.89 18.30
C PRO A 161 17.33 12.93 18.95
N PHE A 162 16.14 13.12 18.40
CA PHE A 162 15.20 14.18 18.81
C PHE A 162 13.85 13.65 19.33
N TYR A 163 13.67 12.34 19.38
CA TYR A 163 12.41 11.75 19.80
C TYR A 163 12.59 10.39 20.46
N LYS A 164 11.70 10.08 21.40
CA LYS A 164 11.47 8.75 21.92
C LYS A 164 9.98 8.50 21.89
N VAL A 165 9.53 7.59 21.04
CA VAL A 165 8.10 7.35 20.81
C VAL A 165 7.80 5.86 20.87
N THR A 166 6.73 5.52 21.59
CA THR A 166 6.23 4.15 21.69
C THR A 166 4.98 4.01 20.84
N THR A 167 4.91 2.97 20.02
CA THR A 167 3.76 2.67 19.17
C THR A 167 3.57 1.15 19.06
N SER A 168 2.45 0.74 18.46
CA SER A 168 2.10 -0.66 18.28
C SER A 168 2.28 -1.09 16.83
N VAL A 169 2.98 -2.21 16.63
CA VAL A 169 3.19 -2.84 15.31
C VAL A 169 2.79 -4.32 15.36
N PRO A 170 2.55 -4.97 14.20
CA PRO A 170 2.37 -6.43 14.14
C PRO A 170 3.48 -7.18 14.88
N SER A 171 3.12 -8.18 15.69
CA SER A 171 4.04 -8.85 16.61
C SER A 171 5.21 -9.58 15.95
N GLU A 172 5.01 -10.03 14.71
CA GLU A 172 6.01 -10.70 13.88
C GLU A 172 7.14 -9.77 13.40
N TYR A 173 7.01 -8.46 13.59
CA TYR A 173 7.90 -7.46 13.01
C TYR A 173 8.89 -6.88 14.02
N PHE A 174 10.18 -6.75 13.67
CA PHE A 174 11.31 -6.46 14.59
C PHE A 174 11.49 -7.54 15.69
N LEU A 175 11.52 -8.82 15.33
CA LEU A 175 11.75 -9.89 16.31
C LEU A 175 12.95 -9.56 17.21
N ALA A 176 12.88 -10.00 18.48
CA ALA A 176 13.68 -9.53 19.64
C ALA A 176 15.22 -9.52 19.49
N GLN A 177 15.76 -9.96 18.35
CA GLN A 177 17.17 -9.85 18.00
C GLN A 177 17.58 -8.45 17.50
N GLU A 178 16.66 -7.61 17.05
CA GLU A 178 17.00 -6.25 16.62
C GLU A 178 16.97 -5.29 17.81
N SER A 179 18.14 -5.07 18.41
CA SER A 179 18.33 -4.17 19.56
C SER A 179 17.96 -2.71 19.30
N ASN A 180 17.67 -2.35 18.04
CA ASN A 180 17.29 -1.00 17.63
C ASN A 180 16.23 -1.02 16.51
N PRO A 181 14.93 -0.91 16.84
CA PRO A 181 13.84 -0.85 15.86
C PRO A 181 13.99 0.27 14.83
N LEU A 182 14.62 1.39 15.21
CA LEU A 182 14.83 2.51 14.29
C LEU A 182 15.86 2.16 13.21
N LYS A 183 16.95 1.49 13.60
CA LYS A 183 17.97 1.00 12.66
C LYS A 183 17.37 -0.01 11.69
N ALA A 184 16.63 -0.99 12.21
CA ALA A 184 15.98 -2.00 11.39
C ALA A 184 14.96 -1.40 10.40
N LEU A 185 14.22 -0.37 10.81
CA LEU A 185 13.32 0.34 9.90
C LEU A 185 14.08 1.02 8.77
N GLY A 186 15.22 1.66 9.08
CA GLY A 186 16.10 2.28 8.08
C GLY A 186 16.68 1.26 7.10
N GLU A 187 17.12 0.10 7.61
CA GLU A 187 17.60 -1.01 6.77
C GLU A 187 16.49 -1.54 5.86
N MET A 188 15.24 -1.67 6.35
CA MET A 188 14.12 -2.08 5.51
C MET A 188 13.82 -1.07 4.39
N ILE A 189 13.82 0.24 4.71
CA ILE A 189 13.64 1.29 3.71
C ILE A 189 14.72 1.18 2.64
N PHE A 190 15.97 1.00 3.05
CA PHE A 190 17.08 0.82 2.11
C PHE A 190 16.90 -0.45 1.25
N MET A 191 16.47 -1.56 1.83
CA MET A 191 16.25 -2.80 1.07
C MET A 191 15.14 -2.68 0.02
N ASN A 192 14.09 -1.90 0.28
CA ASN A 192 12.99 -1.72 -0.67
C ASN A 192 13.27 -0.63 -1.72
N THR A 193 13.99 0.43 -1.34
CA THR A 193 14.13 1.63 -2.19
C THR A 193 15.55 1.83 -2.76
N GLY A 194 16.55 1.16 -2.19
CA GLY A 194 17.97 1.39 -2.46
C GLY A 194 18.50 2.71 -1.89
N VAL A 195 17.72 3.43 -1.09
CA VAL A 195 18.05 4.77 -0.57
C VAL A 195 18.10 4.75 0.95
N TYR A 196 19.18 5.31 1.52
CA TYR A 196 19.27 5.59 2.95
C TYR A 196 18.88 7.05 3.20
N ASP A 197 17.64 7.29 3.63
CA ASP A 197 17.11 8.63 3.89
C ASP A 197 16.49 8.71 5.29
N ASP A 198 17.13 9.47 6.18
CA ASP A 198 16.66 9.70 7.54
C ASP A 198 15.30 10.42 7.58
N LEU A 199 15.01 11.29 6.59
CA LEU A 199 13.71 11.94 6.47
C LEU A 199 12.60 10.92 6.24
N TRP A 200 12.81 9.96 5.34
CA TRP A 200 11.81 8.93 5.05
C TRP A 200 11.57 8.04 6.26
N ARG A 201 12.65 7.61 6.92
CA ARG A 201 12.56 6.81 8.14
C ARG A 201 11.80 7.54 9.24
N ASP A 202 12.17 8.77 9.54
CA ASP A 202 11.59 9.50 10.66
C ASP A 202 10.15 9.95 10.37
N GLN A 203 9.81 10.27 9.12
CA GLN A 203 8.41 10.53 8.72
C GLN A 203 7.56 9.27 8.81
N LEU A 204 8.12 8.11 8.44
CA LEU A 204 7.42 6.83 8.65
C LEU A 204 7.18 6.57 10.14
N VAL A 205 8.19 6.77 11.00
CA VAL A 205 8.02 6.65 12.47
C VAL A 205 6.93 7.60 12.98
N LYS A 206 6.95 8.85 12.52
CA LYS A 206 5.94 9.86 12.87
C LYS A 206 4.53 9.39 12.49
N SER A 207 4.36 8.88 11.27
CA SER A 207 3.07 8.39 10.77
C SER A 207 2.59 7.12 11.46
N ILE A 208 3.48 6.19 11.84
CA ILE A 208 3.13 4.96 12.59
C ILE A 208 2.73 5.29 14.03
N SER A 209 3.39 6.26 14.65
CA SER A 209 3.15 6.63 16.05
C SER A 209 1.98 7.58 16.26
N ASN A 210 1.37 8.10 15.17
CA ASN A 210 0.47 9.25 15.21
C ASN A 210 1.04 10.43 16.02
N PHE A 211 2.37 10.52 16.08
CA PHE A 211 3.03 11.50 16.93
C PHE A 211 3.05 12.85 16.22
N THR A 212 2.26 13.79 16.71
CA THR A 212 2.37 15.18 16.30
C THR A 212 3.59 15.79 16.97
N CYS A 213 4.78 15.61 16.38
CA CYS A 213 5.95 16.37 16.79
C CYS A 213 5.72 17.86 16.43
N PRO A 214 5.79 18.79 17.40
CA PRO A 214 5.70 20.22 17.11
C PRO A 214 6.97 20.79 16.45
N MET A 215 8.04 20.01 16.29
CA MET A 215 9.26 20.48 15.63
C MET A 215 9.20 20.23 14.12
N GLN A 216 9.37 21.31 13.35
CA GLN A 216 9.89 21.22 11.98
C GLN A 216 11.31 20.67 12.08
N ILE A 217 11.50 19.39 11.79
CA ILE A 217 12.84 18.83 11.69
C ILE A 217 13.44 19.36 10.38
N ASP A 218 14.45 20.21 10.51
CA ASP A 218 15.19 20.75 9.37
C ASP A 218 16.17 19.68 8.87
N TYR A 219 15.69 18.84 7.95
CA TYR A 219 16.54 17.95 7.18
C TYR A 219 17.24 18.79 6.12
N SER A 220 18.36 19.39 6.48
CA SER A 220 19.31 19.91 5.51
C SER A 220 19.76 18.72 4.66
N ARG A 221 19.22 18.63 3.43
CA ARG A 221 19.50 17.56 2.44
C ARG A 221 21.00 17.34 2.29
N GLY A 222 21.54 16.37 3.01
CA GLY A 222 22.82 15.78 2.68
C GLY A 222 22.65 15.10 1.33
N ARG A 223 23.07 15.76 0.25
CA ARG A 223 23.11 15.15 -1.09
C ARG A 223 24.11 14.00 -1.06
N PHE A 224 23.68 12.81 -0.70
CA PHE A 224 24.41 11.60 -1.06
C PHE A 224 24.22 11.37 -2.55
N ARG A 225 25.33 11.42 -3.29
CA ARG A 225 25.35 11.08 -4.72
C ARG A 225 24.89 9.63 -4.86
N PRO A 226 23.97 9.32 -5.79
CA PRO A 226 23.70 7.93 -6.13
C PRO A 226 24.95 7.37 -6.79
N GLN A 227 25.66 6.46 -6.12
CA GLN A 227 26.56 5.56 -6.82
C GLN A 227 25.68 4.54 -7.53
N LEU A 228 25.59 4.76 -8.84
CA LEU A 228 24.87 3.96 -9.79
C LEU A 228 25.65 2.67 -10.03
N GLU A 229 25.34 1.59 -9.32
CA GLU A 229 25.55 0.22 -9.82
C GLU A 229 24.33 -0.64 -9.46
N ARG A 230 23.41 -0.74 -10.44
CA ARG A 230 22.30 -1.68 -10.42
C ARG A 230 22.85 -3.09 -10.66
N ALA A 231 22.87 -3.92 -9.62
CA ALA A 231 22.71 -5.36 -9.81
C ALA A 231 21.20 -5.63 -9.83
N SER A 232 20.69 -6.00 -11.01
CA SER A 232 19.31 -6.42 -11.19
C SER A 232 19.09 -7.72 -10.42
N VAL A 233 18.40 -7.64 -9.29
CA VAL A 233 17.79 -8.81 -8.64
C VAL A 233 16.30 -8.71 -8.85
N ALA A 234 15.83 -9.31 -9.95
CA ALA A 234 14.43 -9.63 -10.11
C ALA A 234 14.07 -10.72 -9.09
N ARG A 235 13.22 -10.41 -8.11
CA ARG A 235 12.47 -11.40 -7.33
C ARG A 235 11.19 -10.78 -6.74
N VAL A 236 10.08 -11.06 -7.44
CA VAL A 236 8.70 -11.24 -6.99
C VAL A 236 8.30 -10.49 -5.71
N VAL A 237 7.78 -9.28 -5.88
CA VAL A 237 6.88 -8.64 -4.88
C VAL A 237 5.51 -8.33 -5.49
N PHE A 238 5.15 -8.88 -6.65
CA PHE A 238 3.76 -9.12 -7.04
C PHE A 238 3.70 -10.43 -7.85
N GLY A 239 2.74 -11.29 -7.54
CA GLY A 239 2.74 -12.69 -7.95
C GLY A 239 2.49 -12.88 -9.46
N LEU A 240 3.56 -12.88 -10.26
CA LEU A 240 3.52 -13.36 -11.64
C LEU A 240 4.35 -14.65 -11.77
N SER A 241 3.69 -15.79 -11.66
CA SER A 241 4.15 -17.03 -12.29
C SER A 241 3.17 -17.37 -13.41
N ARG A 242 3.49 -16.92 -14.62
CA ARG A 242 2.95 -17.49 -15.86
C ARG A 242 4.02 -18.44 -16.39
N GLU A 243 3.87 -19.73 -16.11
CA GLU A 243 4.57 -20.75 -16.87
C GLU A 243 3.99 -20.75 -18.28
N VAL A 244 4.82 -20.37 -19.25
CA VAL A 244 4.55 -20.54 -20.67
C VAL A 244 4.77 -22.02 -20.98
N GLY A 245 3.68 -22.77 -21.10
CA GLY A 245 3.71 -24.12 -21.63
C GLY A 245 4.08 -24.11 -23.11
N ILE A 246 5.37 -24.27 -23.42
CA ILE A 246 5.84 -24.61 -24.76
C ILE A 246 5.67 -26.12 -24.92
N SER A 247 4.61 -26.53 -25.64
CA SER A 247 4.40 -27.91 -26.04
C SER A 247 5.38 -28.27 -27.18
N ASN A 248 6.50 -28.89 -26.84
CA ASN A 248 7.31 -29.64 -27.80
C ASN A 248 7.04 -31.13 -27.58
N SER A 249 6.27 -31.72 -28.49
CA SER A 249 6.10 -33.17 -28.59
C SER A 249 7.17 -33.73 -29.53
N PRO A 250 7.96 -34.72 -29.09
CA PRO A 250 8.60 -35.64 -30.01
C PRO A 250 8.03 -37.06 -29.84
N ASP A 251 7.76 -37.65 -30.99
CA ASP A 251 7.79 -39.06 -31.35
C ASP A 251 7.95 -40.11 -30.24
N SER A 252 7.00 -41.04 -30.18
CA SER A 252 7.32 -42.43 -29.83
C SER A 252 6.57 -43.41 -30.74
N HIS A 253 7.34 -43.90 -31.72
CA HIS A 253 7.20 -45.21 -32.31
C HIS A 253 7.03 -46.30 -31.23
N TRP A 254 6.01 -47.15 -31.35
CA TRP A 254 6.13 -48.56 -30.98
C TRP A 254 5.35 -49.45 -31.95
N VAL A 255 6.08 -50.43 -32.47
CA VAL A 255 5.65 -51.49 -33.38
C VAL A 255 5.73 -52.81 -32.61
N LYS A 256 4.69 -53.65 -32.77
CA LYS A 256 4.59 -55.11 -32.51
C LYS A 256 4.54 -55.52 -31.02
N ARG A 257 3.83 -56.57 -30.60
CA ARG A 257 3.30 -57.77 -31.27
C ARG A 257 2.29 -58.45 -30.33
N GLY A 258 1.31 -59.16 -30.88
CA GLY A 258 0.34 -60.02 -30.18
C GLY A 258 -0.80 -60.37 -31.12
#